data_AF-A0A1I5DET6-F1
#
_entry.id   AF-A0A1I5DET6-F1
#
_cell.length_a   1.000
_cell.length_b   1.000
_cell.length_c   1.000
_cell.angle_alpha   90.00
_cell.angle_beta   90.00
_cell.angle_gamma   90.00
#
_symmetry.space_group_name_H-M   'P 1'
#
loop_
_entity.id
_entity.type
_entity.pdbx_description
1 polymer ?
#
loop_
_entity_poly.entity_id
_entity_poly.type
_entity_poly.pdbx_seq_one_letter_code
_entity_poly.pdbx_strand_id
1 'polypeptide(L)'
;MTITLVPYHQDERLPDSSFPVPGPDVIPVTRELPDGDVWQRIGALFELVSAEVADQVGGGSRPLVVSGDCLTAEAVLAGVQKAGVDASIVWFDAHGDVHTVRSSTSGYIGGMPLRQILGADSGLLADRLGLRPLPEERAVLVDARDLDPAEADFLASSKVRRCGVEDVDLPAGPIVLHVDVDVIDAGDLPGLKFPVGGGPSRDTVVESVRRIMATGRVAALSVACPWHLPEGEDAGIRERLLRDLLAA
;
A
#
# COMPACT_ATOMS: atom_id res chain seq x y z
N MET A 1 -18.88 6.24 4.91
CA MET A 1 -17.50 5.67 5.02
C MET A 1 -16.81 6.19 3.80
N THR A 2 -15.82 7.06 3.98
CA THR A 2 -15.25 7.83 2.88
C THR A 2 -14.03 7.10 2.32
N ILE A 3 -13.93 7.01 1.00
CA ILE A 3 -12.80 6.36 0.33
C ILE A 3 -11.96 7.44 -0.34
N THR A 4 -10.69 7.52 0.04
CA THR A 4 -9.69 8.36 -0.61
C THR A 4 -9.13 7.61 -1.82
N LEU A 5 -9.48 8.06 -3.03
CA LEU A 5 -8.98 7.46 -4.27
C LEU A 5 -7.78 8.26 -4.77
N VAL A 6 -6.65 7.59 -4.97
CA VAL A 6 -5.44 8.14 -5.57
C VAL A 6 -5.26 7.46 -6.93
N PRO A 7 -5.85 7.99 -8.01
CA PRO A 7 -5.91 7.30 -9.30
C PRO A 7 -4.61 7.47 -10.10
N TYR A 8 -3.48 7.09 -9.48
CA TYR A 8 -2.15 7.18 -10.05
C TYR A 8 -1.42 5.86 -9.90
N HIS A 9 -0.63 5.54 -10.92
CA HIS A 9 0.49 4.61 -10.81
C HIS A 9 1.78 5.42 -11.00
N GLN A 10 2.51 5.64 -9.92
CA GLN A 10 3.60 6.59 -9.79
C GLN A 10 3.11 8.00 -10.11
N ASP A 11 3.63 8.60 -11.17
CA ASP A 11 3.25 9.91 -11.68
C ASP A 11 2.29 9.84 -12.88
N GLU A 12 1.83 8.65 -13.25
CA GLU A 12 0.88 8.44 -14.34
C GLU A 12 -0.56 8.43 -13.79
N ARG A 13 -1.38 9.42 -14.19
CA ARG A 13 -2.81 9.42 -13.86
C ARG A 13 -3.53 8.34 -14.66
N LEU A 14 -4.18 7.41 -13.96
CA LEU A 14 -4.99 6.36 -14.54
C LEU A 14 -6.45 6.81 -14.73
N PRO A 15 -7.17 6.26 -15.73
CA PRO A 15 -8.60 6.49 -15.86
C PRO A 15 -9.38 5.97 -14.65
N ASP A 16 -10.46 6.66 -14.27
CA ASP A 16 -11.30 6.28 -13.13
C ASP A 16 -11.85 4.84 -13.26
N SER A 17 -12.06 4.35 -14.49
CA SER A 17 -12.47 2.97 -14.77
C SER A 17 -11.47 1.91 -14.30
N SER A 18 -10.22 2.29 -14.01
CA SER A 18 -9.20 1.40 -13.45
C SER A 18 -9.53 0.98 -12.02
N PHE A 19 -10.31 1.80 -11.29
CA PHE A 19 -10.66 1.60 -9.89
C PHE A 19 -12.18 1.57 -9.73
N PRO A 20 -12.83 0.39 -9.83
CA PRO A 20 -14.27 0.25 -9.64
C PRO A 20 -14.62 0.27 -8.14
N VAL A 21 -14.32 1.40 -7.49
CA VAL A 21 -14.57 1.63 -6.07
C VAL A 21 -16.08 1.72 -5.83
N PRO A 22 -16.64 0.99 -4.85
CA PRO A 22 -18.08 1.01 -4.60
C PRO A 22 -18.50 2.24 -3.78
N GLY A 23 -19.71 2.74 -4.08
CA GLY A 23 -20.41 3.73 -3.27
C GLY A 23 -20.22 5.18 -3.73
N PRO A 24 -21.03 6.12 -3.18
CA PRO A 24 -21.04 7.51 -3.61
C PRO A 24 -19.96 8.37 -2.92
N ASP A 25 -19.40 7.93 -1.80
CA ASP A 25 -18.53 8.74 -0.93
C ASP A 25 -17.04 8.54 -1.26
N VAL A 26 -16.64 8.93 -2.49
CA VAL A 26 -15.24 8.87 -2.95
C VAL A 26 -14.65 10.28 -3.02
N ILE A 27 -13.53 10.49 -2.34
CA ILE A 27 -12.71 11.71 -2.42
C ILE A 27 -11.52 11.42 -3.33
N PRO A 28 -11.51 11.89 -4.59
CA PRO A 28 -10.35 11.74 -5.45
C PRO A 28 -9.26 12.74 -5.03
N VAL A 29 -8.07 12.24 -4.70
CA VAL A 29 -6.88 13.06 -4.49
C VAL A 29 -6.12 13.11 -5.79
N THR A 30 -6.24 14.25 -6.48
CA THR A 30 -5.60 14.50 -7.77
C THR A 30 -5.00 15.89 -7.79
N ARG A 31 -3.96 16.08 -8.63
CA ARG A 31 -3.30 17.37 -8.83
C ARG A 31 -2.67 17.41 -10.22
N GLU A 32 -2.60 18.61 -10.79
CA GLU A 32 -1.67 18.90 -11.89
C GLU A 32 -0.24 18.76 -11.36
N LEU A 33 0.46 17.70 -11.79
CA LEU A 33 1.78 17.39 -11.27
C LEU A 33 2.80 18.45 -11.73
N PRO A 34 3.72 18.89 -10.84
CA PRO A 34 4.72 19.89 -11.21
C PRO A 34 5.74 19.32 -12.21
N ASP A 35 6.48 20.21 -12.86
CA ASP A 35 7.71 19.83 -13.56
C ASP A 35 8.73 19.23 -12.57
N GLY A 36 9.54 18.28 -13.03
CA GLY A 36 10.57 17.66 -12.20
C GLY A 36 10.91 16.24 -12.58
N ASP A 37 11.55 15.51 -11.68
CA ASP A 37 11.64 14.05 -11.74
C ASP A 37 10.39 13.39 -11.12
N VAL A 38 10.35 12.06 -11.15
CA VAL A 38 9.23 11.26 -10.61
C VAL A 38 9.04 11.52 -9.11
N TRP A 39 10.12 11.64 -8.33
CA TRP A 39 10.07 11.86 -6.88
C TRP A 39 9.47 13.22 -6.53
N GLN A 40 9.83 14.26 -7.29
CA GLN A 40 9.25 15.59 -7.13
C GLN A 40 7.76 15.62 -7.44
N ARG A 41 7.33 14.89 -8.48
CA ARG A 41 5.92 14.77 -8.88
C ARG A 41 5.09 14.01 -7.87
N ILE A 42 5.49 12.79 -7.54
CA ILE A 42 4.75 11.95 -6.59
C ILE A 42 4.78 12.55 -5.19
N GLY A 43 5.90 13.18 -4.78
CA GLY A 43 5.97 13.91 -3.51
C GLY A 43 4.93 15.04 -3.41
N ALA A 44 4.70 15.78 -4.49
CA ALA A 44 3.67 16.84 -4.53
C ALA A 44 2.23 16.31 -4.48
N LEU A 45 2.00 15.09 -4.97
CA LEU A 45 0.72 14.39 -4.85
C LEU A 45 0.54 13.82 -3.43
N PHE A 46 1.57 13.17 -2.90
CA PHE A 46 1.57 12.51 -1.60
C PHE A 46 1.47 13.48 -0.42
N GLU A 47 1.90 14.73 -0.58
CA GLU A 47 1.58 15.80 0.37
C GLU A 47 0.06 15.96 0.58
N LEU A 48 -0.73 15.88 -0.49
CA LEU A 48 -2.19 15.96 -0.43
C LEU A 48 -2.80 14.71 0.19
N VAL A 49 -2.30 13.53 -0.18
CA VAL A 49 -2.75 12.25 0.39
C VAL A 49 -2.48 12.22 1.90
N SER A 50 -1.27 12.61 2.31
CA SER A 50 -0.87 12.66 3.72
C SER A 50 -1.71 13.66 4.53
N ALA A 51 -2.07 14.81 3.96
CA ALA A 51 -2.95 15.78 4.61
C ALA A 51 -4.38 15.23 4.77
N GLU A 52 -4.95 14.65 3.70
CA GLU A 52 -6.29 14.03 3.73
C GLU A 52 -6.39 12.91 4.77
N VAL A 53 -5.38 12.03 4.81
CA VAL A 53 -5.30 10.96 5.82
C VAL A 53 -5.19 11.55 7.23
N ALA A 54 -4.37 12.59 7.43
CA ALA A 54 -4.21 13.23 8.74
C ALA A 54 -5.52 13.86 9.22
N ASP A 55 -6.25 14.55 8.34
CA ASP A 55 -7.53 15.20 8.66
C ASP A 55 -8.59 14.15 9.04
N GLN A 56 -8.69 13.05 8.28
CA GLN A 56 -9.62 11.97 8.60
C GLN A 56 -9.30 11.28 9.94
N VAL A 57 -8.02 10.95 10.20
CA VAL A 57 -7.61 10.35 11.48
C VAL A 57 -7.83 11.32 12.64
N GLY A 58 -7.48 12.59 12.47
CA GLY A 58 -7.71 13.65 13.47
C GLY A 58 -9.19 13.91 13.75
N GLY A 59 -10.05 13.69 12.76
CA GLY A 59 -11.52 13.71 12.89
C GLY A 59 -12.13 12.44 13.50
N GLY A 60 -11.31 11.46 13.91
CA GLY A 60 -11.76 10.20 14.50
C GLY A 60 -12.30 9.18 13.49
N SER A 61 -12.01 9.36 12.20
CA SER A 61 -12.35 8.42 11.14
C SER A 61 -11.16 7.51 10.82
N ARG A 62 -11.44 6.34 10.24
CA ARG A 62 -10.42 5.42 9.72
C ARG A 62 -10.33 5.58 8.21
N PRO A 63 -9.25 6.14 7.66
CA PRO A 63 -9.09 6.32 6.22
C PRO A 63 -9.05 4.98 5.51
N LEU A 64 -9.69 4.94 4.34
CA LEU A 64 -9.54 3.88 3.35
C LEU A 64 -8.96 4.51 2.11
N VAL A 65 -7.75 4.10 1.74
CA VAL A 65 -7.02 4.65 0.62
C VAL A 65 -6.90 3.59 -0.46
N VAL A 66 -7.33 3.91 -1.68
CA VAL A 66 -7.15 3.04 -2.85
C VAL A 66 -6.20 3.74 -3.81
N SER A 67 -5.14 3.06 -4.24
CA SER A 67 -4.10 3.61 -5.12
C SER A 67 -3.74 2.63 -6.25
N GLY A 68 -3.02 3.10 -7.27
CA GLY A 68 -2.49 2.24 -8.34
C GLY A 68 -1.16 1.58 -8.04
N ASP A 69 -0.56 1.83 -6.87
CA ASP A 69 0.73 1.28 -6.44
C ASP A 69 0.92 1.39 -4.92
N CYS A 70 2.00 0.76 -4.45
CA CYS A 70 2.44 0.72 -3.05
C CYS A 70 3.12 1.99 -2.53
N LEU A 71 3.64 2.87 -3.39
CA LEU A 71 4.33 4.11 -2.96
C LEU A 71 3.41 5.00 -2.11
N THR A 72 2.11 4.97 -2.41
CA THR A 72 1.10 5.72 -1.65
C THR A 72 1.10 5.37 -0.15
N ALA A 73 1.54 4.17 0.24
CA ALA A 73 1.62 3.74 1.64
C ALA A 73 2.53 4.65 2.50
N GLU A 74 3.58 5.25 1.92
CA GLU A 74 4.43 6.24 2.60
C GLU A 74 3.62 7.47 3.02
N ALA A 75 2.77 7.97 2.13
CA ALA A 75 1.90 9.11 2.38
C ALA A 75 0.83 8.80 3.44
N VAL A 76 0.29 7.58 3.41
CA VAL A 76 -0.69 7.10 4.39
C VAL A 76 -0.05 7.04 5.78
N LEU A 77 1.12 6.40 5.92
CA LEU A 77 1.81 6.35 7.20
C LEU A 77 2.20 7.75 7.69
N ALA A 78 2.68 8.63 6.80
CA ALA A 78 3.00 10.01 7.15
C ALA A 78 1.76 10.77 7.65
N GLY A 79 0.60 10.58 7.02
CA GLY A 79 -0.67 11.18 7.47
C GLY A 79 -1.10 10.70 8.85
N VAL A 80 -1.03 9.39 9.08
CA VAL A 80 -1.31 8.77 10.39
C VAL A 80 -0.38 9.32 11.48
N GLN A 81 0.92 9.46 11.17
CA GLN A 81 1.89 10.06 12.09
C GLN A 81 1.62 11.54 12.36
N LYS A 82 1.22 12.32 11.35
CA LYS A 82 0.85 13.74 11.50
C LYS A 82 -0.37 13.94 12.40
N ALA A 83 -1.30 12.99 12.39
CA ALA A 83 -2.43 12.98 13.31
C ALA A 83 -2.05 12.56 14.74
N GLY A 84 -0.76 12.32 15.03
CA GLY A 84 -0.26 11.95 16.35
C GLY A 84 -0.37 10.46 16.67
N VAL A 85 -0.71 9.62 15.69
CA VAL A 85 -0.81 8.17 15.86
C VAL A 85 0.52 7.52 15.47
N ASP A 86 1.15 6.85 16.44
CA ASP A 86 2.38 6.10 16.22
C ASP A 86 2.03 4.65 15.89
N ALA A 87 1.78 4.37 14.60
CA ALA A 87 1.33 3.07 14.11
C ALA A 87 2.48 2.17 13.64
N SER A 88 2.31 0.87 13.79
CA SER A 88 3.10 -0.17 13.12
C SER A 88 2.55 -0.40 11.70
N ILE A 89 3.28 -1.09 10.82
CA ILE A 89 2.79 -1.44 9.47
C ILE A 89 2.67 -2.95 9.31
N VAL A 90 1.56 -3.39 8.71
CA VAL A 90 1.36 -4.76 8.23
C VAL A 90 1.18 -4.67 6.72
N TRP A 91 2.07 -5.32 5.98
CA TRP A 91 2.28 -5.17 4.55
C TRP A 91 1.98 -6.49 3.86
N PHE A 92 0.82 -6.60 3.20
CA PHE A 92 0.44 -7.76 2.40
C PHE A 92 0.87 -7.53 0.97
N ASP A 93 1.74 -8.39 0.44
CA ASP A 93 2.33 -8.22 -0.88
C ASP A 93 2.95 -9.54 -1.37
N ALA A 94 2.88 -9.80 -2.68
CA ALA A 94 3.65 -10.90 -3.25
C ALA A 94 5.16 -10.64 -3.19
N HIS A 95 5.55 -9.37 -3.22
CA HIS A 95 6.91 -8.87 -3.29
C HIS A 95 7.42 -8.41 -1.92
N GLY A 96 8.71 -8.07 -1.87
CA GLY A 96 9.34 -7.52 -0.67
C GLY A 96 9.09 -6.03 -0.48
N ASP A 97 9.04 -5.29 -1.58
CA ASP A 97 9.06 -3.82 -1.63
C ASP A 97 10.18 -3.19 -0.79
N VAL A 98 11.29 -3.92 -0.68
CA VAL A 98 12.41 -3.57 0.19
C VAL A 98 13.69 -3.28 -0.58
N HIS A 99 13.59 -2.87 -1.84
CA HIS A 99 14.73 -2.28 -2.52
C HIS A 99 15.06 -0.86 -2.01
N THR A 100 16.35 -0.54 -2.08
CA THR A 100 16.87 0.82 -2.17
C THR A 100 17.08 1.20 -3.64
N VAL A 101 17.26 2.49 -3.93
CA VAL A 101 17.66 2.95 -5.28
C VAL A 101 18.90 2.22 -5.79
N ARG A 102 19.84 1.90 -4.90
CA ARG A 102 21.10 1.23 -5.25
C ARG A 102 20.94 -0.28 -5.49
N SER A 103 20.02 -0.94 -4.80
CA SER A 103 19.87 -2.40 -4.86
C SER A 103 18.93 -2.86 -5.97
N SER A 104 17.99 -2.02 -6.39
CA SER A 104 17.08 -2.34 -7.49
C SER A 104 17.86 -2.51 -8.79
N THR A 105 17.58 -3.60 -9.52
CA THR A 105 18.21 -3.87 -10.83
C THR A 105 17.38 -3.32 -12.00
N SER A 106 16.07 -3.12 -11.80
CA SER A 106 15.14 -2.60 -12.80
C SER A 106 15.01 -1.08 -12.76
N GLY A 107 15.30 -0.46 -11.61
CA GLY A 107 14.98 0.95 -11.34
C GLY A 107 13.48 1.20 -11.12
N TYR A 108 12.65 0.14 -11.05
CA TYR A 108 11.23 0.26 -10.77
C TYR A 108 11.03 0.70 -9.32
N ILE A 109 10.52 1.90 -9.13
CA ILE A 109 10.40 2.54 -7.81
C ILE A 109 9.30 1.91 -6.93
N GLY A 110 8.34 1.20 -7.53
CA GLY A 110 7.29 0.52 -6.79
C GLY A 110 7.81 -0.58 -5.87
N GLY A 111 9.01 -1.14 -6.12
CA GLY A 111 9.65 -2.14 -5.25
C GLY A 111 10.47 -1.57 -4.08
N MET A 112 10.34 -0.27 -3.77
CA MET A 112 11.10 0.43 -2.72
C MET A 112 10.32 0.89 -1.47
N PRO A 113 8.98 1.03 -1.47
CA PRO A 113 8.31 1.85 -0.46
C PRO A 113 8.41 1.29 0.95
N LEU A 114 8.40 -0.03 1.15
CA LEU A 114 8.57 -0.58 2.50
C LEU A 114 9.97 -0.29 3.05
N ARG A 115 11.05 -0.38 2.25
CA ARG A 115 12.38 0.02 2.73
C ARG A 115 12.50 1.53 2.97
N GLN A 116 11.83 2.35 2.17
CA GLN A 116 11.78 3.80 2.38
C GLN A 116 11.06 4.17 3.68
N ILE A 117 9.95 3.51 3.99
CA ILE A 117 9.26 3.59 5.29
C ILE A 117 10.20 3.24 6.45
N LEU A 118 11.09 2.27 6.27
CA LEU A 118 12.09 1.86 7.26
C LEU A 118 13.29 2.83 7.36
N GLY A 119 13.31 3.90 6.55
CA GLY A 119 14.29 4.98 6.62
C GLY A 119 15.39 4.95 5.55
N ALA A 120 15.31 4.08 4.55
CA ALA A 120 16.19 4.16 3.40
C ALA A 120 15.81 5.34 2.49
N ASP A 121 16.81 5.92 1.81
CA ASP A 121 16.61 6.93 0.77
C ASP A 121 15.66 8.09 1.15
N SER A 122 15.68 8.51 2.43
CA SER A 122 14.67 9.42 3.01
C SER A 122 14.52 10.76 2.28
N GLY A 123 15.59 11.23 1.64
CA GLY A 123 15.60 12.47 0.87
C GLY A 123 14.75 12.45 -0.39
N LEU A 124 14.22 11.29 -0.82
CA LEU A 124 13.34 11.18 -1.99
C LEU A 124 11.90 11.58 -1.68
N LEU A 125 11.33 11.03 -0.59
CA LEU A 125 9.93 11.26 -0.20
C LEU A 125 9.76 11.51 1.28
N ALA A 126 10.36 10.68 2.14
CA ALA A 126 10.12 10.73 3.58
C ALA A 126 10.36 12.12 4.19
N ASP A 127 11.48 12.77 3.85
CA ASP A 127 11.82 14.11 4.35
C ASP A 127 10.77 15.16 3.94
N ARG A 128 10.28 15.08 2.69
CA ARG A 128 9.24 15.98 2.17
C ARG A 128 7.89 15.75 2.84
N LEU A 129 7.53 14.49 3.06
CA LEU A 129 6.28 14.13 3.71
C LEU A 129 6.30 14.36 5.21
N GLY A 130 7.48 14.56 5.82
CA GLY A 130 7.67 14.53 7.27
C GLY A 130 7.44 13.13 7.85
N LEU A 131 7.65 12.09 7.05
CA LEU A 131 7.54 10.70 7.47
C LEU A 131 8.72 10.37 8.40
N ARG A 132 8.41 10.02 9.64
CA ARG A 132 9.40 9.50 10.58
C ARG A 132 9.67 8.02 10.23
N PRO A 133 10.94 7.60 10.09
CA PRO A 133 11.28 6.21 9.83
C PRO A 133 10.64 5.26 10.84
N LEU A 134 10.06 4.18 10.36
CA LEU A 134 9.49 3.12 11.17
C LEU A 134 10.61 2.14 11.60
N PRO A 135 10.77 1.84 12.91
CA PRO A 135 11.65 0.76 13.34
C PRO A 135 11.26 -0.57 12.69
N GLU A 136 12.25 -1.33 12.22
CA GLU A 136 12.04 -2.59 11.49
C GLU A 136 11.18 -3.60 12.27
N GLU A 137 11.29 -3.65 13.60
CA GLU A 137 10.52 -4.55 14.47
C GLU A 137 9.00 -4.27 14.42
N ARG A 138 8.61 -3.09 13.93
CA ARG A 138 7.21 -2.65 13.77
C ARG A 138 6.68 -2.86 12.36
N ALA A 139 7.46 -3.46 11.48
CA ALA A 139 6.99 -3.92 10.17
C ALA A 139 6.74 -5.43 10.20
N VAL A 140 5.59 -5.83 9.64
CA VAL A 140 5.26 -7.21 9.34
C VAL A 140 5.02 -7.31 7.85
N LEU A 141 5.83 -8.11 7.16
CA LEU A 141 5.71 -8.42 5.75
C LEU A 141 5.00 -9.77 5.61
N VAL A 142 3.85 -9.76 4.96
CA VAL A 142 2.94 -10.90 4.84
C VAL A 142 3.03 -11.45 3.42
N ASP A 143 3.33 -12.75 3.32
CA ASP A 143 3.64 -13.48 2.09
C ASP A 143 5.07 -13.25 1.56
N ALA A 144 5.31 -12.23 0.72
CA ALA A 144 6.63 -11.93 0.13
C ALA A 144 7.31 -13.17 -0.48
N ARG A 145 6.56 -13.82 -1.37
CA ARG A 145 6.94 -15.07 -2.06
C ARG A 145 7.85 -14.84 -3.26
N ASP A 146 7.83 -13.66 -3.85
CA ASP A 146 8.70 -13.25 -4.97
C ASP A 146 9.68 -12.20 -4.49
N LEU A 147 10.95 -12.59 -4.32
CA LEU A 147 11.99 -11.72 -3.78
C LEU A 147 13.19 -11.74 -4.69
N ASP A 148 13.65 -10.55 -5.07
CA ASP A 148 14.96 -10.41 -5.68
C ASP A 148 16.06 -10.78 -4.68
N PRO A 149 17.24 -11.26 -5.14
CA PRO A 149 18.33 -11.65 -4.25
C PRO A 149 18.72 -10.57 -3.24
N ALA A 150 18.71 -9.30 -3.64
CA ALA A 150 19.06 -8.18 -2.76
C ALA A 150 17.99 -7.92 -1.67
N GLU A 151 16.72 -8.19 -1.96
CA GLU A 151 15.64 -8.11 -0.97
C GLU A 151 15.74 -9.26 0.03
N ALA A 152 16.00 -10.48 -0.46
CA ALA A 152 16.23 -11.64 0.37
C ALA A 152 17.42 -11.43 1.33
N ASP A 153 18.54 -10.88 0.83
CA ASP A 153 19.72 -10.55 1.64
C ASP A 153 19.40 -9.51 2.73
N PHE A 154 18.64 -8.47 2.39
CA PHE A 154 18.19 -7.50 3.38
C PHE A 154 17.31 -8.16 4.44
N LEU A 155 16.27 -8.88 4.03
CA LEU A 155 15.31 -9.52 4.93
C LEU A 155 15.96 -10.60 5.83
N ALA A 156 17.03 -11.25 5.37
CA ALA A 156 17.77 -12.23 6.17
C ALA A 156 18.50 -11.60 7.38
N SER A 157 18.78 -10.30 7.35
CA SER A 157 19.50 -9.58 8.41
C SER A 157 18.69 -8.47 9.07
N SER A 158 17.51 -8.15 8.53
CA SER A 158 16.61 -7.16 9.09
C SER A 158 15.82 -7.71 10.28
N LYS A 159 15.10 -6.82 10.96
CA LYS A 159 14.15 -7.19 12.03
C LYS A 159 12.69 -7.14 11.57
N VAL A 160 12.45 -6.99 10.27
CA VAL A 160 11.12 -7.06 9.67
C VAL A 160 10.59 -8.47 9.89
N ARG A 161 9.44 -8.59 10.55
CA ARG A 161 8.83 -9.90 10.78
C ARG A 161 8.18 -10.38 9.48
N ARG A 162 8.28 -11.68 9.19
CA ARG A 162 7.67 -12.32 8.03
C ARG A 162 6.69 -13.39 8.46
N CYS A 163 5.52 -13.45 7.84
CA CYS A 163 4.50 -14.46 8.11
C CYS A 163 3.64 -14.76 6.88
N GLY A 164 2.84 -15.81 6.96
CA GLY A 164 1.84 -16.14 5.94
C GLY A 164 0.51 -15.42 6.19
N VAL A 165 -0.32 -15.34 5.14
CA VAL A 165 -1.62 -14.64 5.14
C VAL A 165 -2.60 -15.20 6.18
N GLU A 166 -2.51 -16.49 6.51
CA GLU A 166 -3.44 -17.15 7.44
C GLU A 166 -3.07 -16.96 8.92
N ASP A 167 -1.81 -16.63 9.23
CA ASP A 167 -1.27 -16.56 10.60
C ASP A 167 -0.45 -15.27 10.79
N VAL A 168 -1.12 -14.13 10.63
CA VAL A 168 -0.49 -12.82 10.72
C VAL A 168 -0.23 -12.45 12.17
N ASP A 169 1.04 -12.42 12.57
CA ASP A 169 1.48 -11.97 13.88
C ASP A 169 1.42 -10.44 14.02
N LEU A 170 0.28 -9.93 14.49
CA LEU A 170 0.04 -8.48 14.57
C LEU A 170 0.90 -7.80 15.65
N PRO A 171 1.60 -6.70 15.32
CA PRO A 171 2.29 -5.89 16.32
C PRO A 171 1.31 -5.32 17.35
N ALA A 172 1.78 -4.98 18.55
CA ALA A 172 0.97 -4.26 19.52
C ALA A 172 0.65 -2.83 19.05
N GLY A 173 -0.48 -2.28 19.53
CA GLY A 173 -0.88 -0.90 19.25
C GLY A 173 -1.58 -0.70 17.89
N PRO A 174 -1.67 0.58 17.43
CA PRO A 174 -2.29 0.96 16.16
C PRO A 174 -1.51 0.42 14.94
N ILE A 175 -2.23 0.15 13.85
CA ILE A 175 -1.69 -0.47 12.63
C ILE A 175 -2.12 0.34 11.40
N VAL A 176 -1.18 0.59 10.50
CA VAL A 176 -1.48 0.84 9.08
C VAL A 176 -1.48 -0.52 8.39
N LEU A 177 -2.63 -0.91 7.84
CA LEU A 177 -2.76 -2.12 7.06
C LEU A 177 -2.61 -1.76 5.59
N HIS A 178 -1.54 -2.22 4.96
CA HIS A 178 -1.31 -2.07 3.53
C HIS A 178 -1.52 -3.40 2.84
N VAL A 179 -2.25 -3.38 1.73
CA VAL A 179 -2.57 -4.55 0.91
C VAL A 179 -2.29 -4.21 -0.54
N ASP A 180 -1.18 -4.71 -1.09
CA ASP A 180 -1.10 -4.90 -2.54
C ASP A 180 -1.98 -6.10 -2.89
N VAL A 181 -2.91 -5.89 -3.83
CA VAL A 181 -3.80 -6.94 -4.29
C VAL A 181 -3.06 -8.05 -5.05
N ASP A 182 -1.83 -7.84 -5.50
CA ASP A 182 -0.99 -8.88 -6.10
C ASP A 182 -0.52 -9.97 -5.12
N VAL A 183 -0.72 -9.75 -3.81
CA VAL A 183 -0.62 -10.80 -2.80
C VAL A 183 -1.55 -11.97 -3.15
N ILE A 184 -2.67 -11.72 -3.83
CA ILE A 184 -3.57 -12.75 -4.33
C ILE A 184 -2.92 -13.50 -5.50
N ASP A 185 -3.12 -14.82 -5.56
CA ASP A 185 -2.64 -15.63 -6.69
C ASP A 185 -3.06 -15.04 -8.05
N ALA A 186 -2.10 -14.94 -8.97
CA ALA A 186 -2.33 -14.40 -10.31
C ALA A 186 -3.40 -15.15 -11.13
N GLY A 187 -3.69 -16.42 -10.80
CA GLY A 187 -4.77 -17.20 -11.39
C GLY A 187 -6.16 -16.75 -10.93
N ASP A 188 -6.27 -16.15 -9.74
CA ASP A 188 -7.52 -15.65 -9.16
C ASP A 188 -7.77 -14.16 -9.49
N LEU A 189 -6.71 -13.38 -9.74
CA LEU A 189 -6.78 -11.94 -10.01
C LEU A 189 -6.04 -11.55 -11.31
N PRO A 190 -6.72 -11.60 -12.48
CA PRO A 190 -6.12 -11.21 -13.75
C PRO A 190 -5.91 -9.70 -13.86
N GLY A 191 -5.03 -9.30 -14.79
CA GLY A 191 -4.81 -7.90 -15.15
C GLY A 191 -3.85 -7.13 -14.23
N LEU A 192 -3.13 -7.82 -13.35
CA LEU A 192 -2.03 -7.24 -12.56
C LEU A 192 -0.82 -6.90 -13.46
N LYS A 193 -0.11 -5.84 -13.10
CA LYS A 193 1.17 -5.43 -13.71
C LYS A 193 2.32 -6.34 -13.27
N PHE A 194 2.25 -6.87 -12.05
CA PHE A 194 3.26 -7.73 -11.44
C PHE A 194 2.61 -9.03 -10.91
N PRO A 195 2.04 -9.87 -11.79
CA PRO A 195 1.36 -11.08 -11.36
C PRO A 195 2.34 -12.13 -10.85
N VAL A 196 2.10 -12.64 -9.64
CA VAL A 196 2.89 -13.75 -9.06
C VAL A 196 1.98 -14.94 -8.78
N GLY A 197 2.31 -16.12 -9.30
CA GLY A 197 1.59 -17.37 -9.02
C GLY A 197 2.00 -18.04 -7.70
N GLY A 198 1.22 -19.02 -7.26
CA GLY A 198 1.43 -19.73 -6.00
C GLY A 198 1.02 -18.94 -4.74
N GLY A 199 0.15 -17.94 -4.90
CA GLY A 199 -0.31 -17.08 -3.80
C GLY A 199 -1.53 -17.63 -3.06
N PRO A 200 -1.96 -16.97 -1.97
CA PRO A 200 -3.26 -17.20 -1.34
C PRO A 200 -4.42 -16.91 -2.30
N SER A 201 -5.55 -17.58 -2.07
CA SER A 201 -6.78 -17.24 -2.77
C SER A 201 -7.31 -15.87 -2.33
N ARG A 202 -8.10 -15.24 -3.21
CA ARG A 202 -8.79 -13.98 -2.92
C ARG A 202 -9.57 -14.02 -1.59
N ASP A 203 -10.29 -15.11 -1.33
CA ASP A 203 -11.09 -15.24 -0.11
C ASP A 203 -10.23 -15.36 1.16
N THR A 204 -9.06 -15.98 1.05
CA THR A 204 -8.10 -16.10 2.16
C THR A 204 -7.56 -14.73 2.56
N VAL A 205 -7.19 -13.91 1.57
CA VAL A 205 -6.70 -12.53 1.79
C VAL A 205 -7.80 -11.67 2.41
N VAL A 206 -9.00 -11.65 1.81
CA VAL A 206 -10.15 -10.87 2.31
C VAL A 206 -10.50 -11.26 3.75
N GLU A 207 -10.51 -12.55 4.07
CA GLU A 207 -10.81 -13.01 5.41
C GLU A 207 -9.72 -12.63 6.42
N SER A 208 -8.44 -12.69 6.03
CA SER A 208 -7.34 -12.20 6.86
C SER A 208 -7.48 -10.69 7.14
N VAL A 209 -7.70 -9.89 6.10
CA VAL A 209 -7.95 -8.44 6.22
C VAL A 209 -9.14 -8.16 7.15
N ARG A 210 -10.26 -8.88 7.00
CA ARG A 210 -11.43 -8.78 7.90
C ARG A 210 -11.09 -9.07 9.35
N ARG A 211 -10.32 -10.13 9.65
CA ARG A 211 -9.87 -10.43 11.02
C ARG A 211 -9.04 -9.30 11.60
N ILE A 212 -8.12 -8.72 10.82
CA ILE A 212 -7.26 -7.61 11.26
C ILE A 212 -8.10 -6.35 11.51
N MET A 213 -9.01 -6.02 10.58
CA MET A 213 -9.91 -4.87 10.69
C MET A 213 -10.84 -4.99 11.92
N ALA A 214 -11.33 -6.19 12.21
CA ALA A 214 -12.17 -6.48 13.36
C ALA A 214 -11.47 -6.30 14.72
N THR A 215 -10.13 -6.23 14.76
CA THR A 215 -9.41 -5.90 15.99
C THR A 215 -9.66 -4.47 16.48
N GLY A 216 -10.16 -3.59 15.61
CA GLY A 216 -10.35 -2.16 15.90
C GLY A 216 -9.03 -1.37 16.03
N ARG A 217 -7.88 -1.99 15.73
CA ARG A 217 -6.54 -1.37 15.85
C ARG A 217 -6.03 -0.76 14.55
N VAL A 218 -6.69 -1.00 13.43
CA VAL A 218 -6.32 -0.44 12.13
C VAL A 218 -6.64 1.06 12.13
N ALA A 219 -5.61 1.90 12.11
CA ALA A 219 -5.71 3.34 12.01
C ALA A 219 -6.00 3.81 10.58
N ALA A 220 -5.49 3.08 9.57
CA ALA A 220 -5.78 3.31 8.16
C ALA A 220 -5.63 1.99 7.37
N LEU A 221 -6.48 1.81 6.36
CA LEU A 221 -6.36 0.75 5.34
C LEU A 221 -5.87 1.40 4.03
N SER A 222 -4.83 0.83 3.43
CA SER A 222 -4.31 1.21 2.12
C SER A 222 -4.36 -0.01 1.21
N VAL A 223 -5.00 0.11 0.04
CA VAL A 223 -5.12 -0.93 -0.96
C VAL A 223 -4.45 -0.47 -2.25
N ALA A 224 -3.30 -1.07 -2.58
CA ALA A 224 -2.61 -0.84 -3.84
C ALA A 224 -3.17 -1.79 -4.91
N CYS A 225 -3.43 -1.23 -6.09
CA CYS A 225 -4.04 -1.94 -7.21
C CYS A 225 -3.19 -1.72 -8.47
N PRO A 226 -2.02 -2.38 -8.60
CA PRO A 226 -1.15 -2.25 -9.76
C PRO A 226 -1.75 -2.98 -10.97
N TRP A 227 -2.84 -2.46 -11.52
CA TRP A 227 -3.54 -3.06 -12.66
C TRP A 227 -3.16 -2.41 -13.99
N HIS A 228 -3.23 -3.22 -15.04
CA HIS A 228 -3.45 -2.72 -16.39
C HIS A 228 -4.90 -2.21 -16.54
N LEU A 229 -5.18 -1.49 -17.62
CA LEU A 229 -6.57 -1.13 -17.95
C LEU A 229 -7.44 -2.40 -18.01
N PRO A 230 -8.69 -2.36 -17.51
CA PRO A 230 -9.52 -3.54 -17.44
C PRO A 230 -9.91 -4.05 -18.82
N GLU A 231 -9.79 -5.35 -19.03
CA GLU A 231 -10.28 -6.06 -20.21
C GLU A 231 -11.29 -7.16 -19.82
N GLY A 232 -12.27 -7.44 -20.67
CA GLY A 232 -13.23 -8.54 -20.45
C GLY A 232 -13.96 -8.46 -19.09
N GLU A 233 -13.75 -9.47 -18.25
CA GLU A 233 -14.42 -9.60 -16.94
C GLU A 233 -13.67 -8.92 -15.78
N ASP A 234 -12.50 -8.34 -16.05
CA ASP A 234 -11.63 -7.70 -15.05
C ASP A 234 -12.38 -6.72 -14.15
N ALA A 235 -13.19 -5.85 -14.76
CA ALA A 235 -13.93 -4.82 -14.01
C ALA A 235 -14.82 -5.41 -12.92
N GLY A 236 -15.52 -6.51 -13.21
CA GLY A 236 -16.39 -7.18 -12.25
C GLY A 236 -15.61 -7.91 -11.15
N ILE A 237 -14.45 -8.49 -11.47
CA ILE A 237 -13.57 -9.14 -10.49
C ILE A 237 -13.00 -8.08 -9.53
N ARG A 238 -12.46 -6.99 -10.08
CA ARG A 238 -11.89 -5.86 -9.32
C ARG A 238 -12.93 -5.18 -8.44
N GLU A 239 -14.15 -4.97 -8.93
CA GLU A 239 -15.25 -4.37 -8.15
C GLU A 239 -15.61 -5.24 -6.93
N ARG A 240 -15.73 -6.56 -7.13
CA ARG A 240 -16.00 -7.50 -6.03
C ARG A 240 -14.87 -7.55 -5.03
N LEU A 241 -13.61 -7.52 -5.48
CA LEU A 241 -12.45 -7.49 -4.61
C LEU A 241 -12.43 -6.23 -3.75
N LEU A 242 -12.50 -5.05 -4.37
CA LEU A 242 -12.48 -3.78 -3.65
C LEU A 242 -13.65 -3.66 -2.68
N ARG A 243 -14.85 -4.10 -3.08
CA ARG A 243 -16.01 -4.12 -2.18
C ARG A 243 -15.75 -4.93 -0.93
N ASP A 244 -15.20 -6.13 -1.07
CA ASP A 244 -15.03 -7.02 0.07
C ASP A 244 -13.86 -6.59 0.97
N LEU A 245 -12.78 -6.03 0.41
CA LEU A 245 -11.68 -5.46 1.18
C LEU A 245 -12.09 -4.19 1.93
N LEU A 246 -12.87 -3.30 1.30
CA LEU A 246 -13.29 -2.04 1.90
C LEU A 246 -14.44 -2.20 2.90
N ALA A 247 -15.18 -3.31 2.83
CA ALA A 247 -16.24 -3.66 3.79
C ALA A 247 -15.73 -4.48 5.00
N ALA A 248 -14.44 -4.80 5.05
CA ALA A 248 -13.79 -5.57 6.10
C ALA A 248 -13.71 -4.81 7.45
#